data_AF-A0A2T5C380-F1
#
_entry.id   AF-A0A2T5C380-F1
#
_cell.length_a   1.000
_cell.length_b   1.000
_cell.length_c   1.000
_cell.angle_alpha   90.00
_cell.angle_beta   90.00
_cell.angle_gamma   90.00
#
_symmetry.space_group_name_H-M   'P 1'
#
loop_
_entity.id
_entity.type
_entity.pdbx_description
1 polymer ?
#
loop_
_entity_poly.entity_id
_entity_poly.type
_entity_poly.pdbx_seq_one_letter_code
_entity_poly.pdbx_strand_id
1 'polypeptide(L)'
;MKKIIRDIFEQFRLIDAFRVDFKREFTQAFYQLTKQLYQLKRTPELDEYIDLMAEEALRFTEDVIEKDRHYAEYRLVDELKLMNAVLAKNKIPRTNKAEAQQVRFQLNELILKHYPALYELSSFGYRLLDRNVNFFTARFVRAMSDEIKHKKIAG
;
A
#
# COMPACT_ATOMS: atom_id res chain seq x y z
N MET A 1 19.81 15.02 29.85
CA MET A 1 20.13 13.65 29.38
C MET A 1 18.98 12.65 29.62
N LYS A 2 18.50 12.46 30.86
CA LYS A 2 17.36 11.54 31.15
C LYS A 2 16.06 11.86 30.40
N LYS A 3 15.73 13.15 30.21
CA LYS A 3 14.52 13.60 29.48
C LYS A 3 14.58 13.22 27.99
N ILE A 4 15.68 13.49 27.31
CA ILE A 4 15.88 13.18 25.89
C ILE A 4 15.74 11.67 25.62
N ILE A 5 16.35 10.83 26.46
CA ILE A 5 16.25 9.36 26.32
C ILE A 5 14.81 8.90 26.50
N ARG A 6 14.09 9.45 27.48
CA ARG A 6 12.67 9.15 27.70
C ARG A 6 11.80 9.57 26.52
N ASP A 7 12.00 10.78 26.00
CA ASP A 7 11.24 11.30 24.85
C ASP A 7 11.46 10.42 23.61
N ILE A 8 12.70 9.95 23.39
CA ILE A 8 13.04 9.01 22.31
C ILE A 8 12.30 7.67 22.49
N PHE A 9 12.32 7.07 23.70
CA PHE A 9 11.59 5.81 23.95
C PHE A 9 10.07 5.95 23.77
N GLU A 10 9.50 7.08 24.19
CA GLU A 10 8.08 7.36 23.99
C GLU A 10 7.74 7.46 22.50
N GLN A 11 8.59 8.10 21.69
CA GLN A 11 8.41 8.15 20.23
C GLN A 11 8.53 6.78 19.56
N PHE A 12 9.51 5.95 19.95
CA PHE A 12 9.61 4.58 19.45
C PHE A 12 8.34 3.78 19.75
N ARG A 13 7.82 3.87 20.98
CA ARG A 13 6.59 3.16 21.38
C ARG A 13 5.39 3.59 20.55
N LEU A 14 5.29 4.88 20.22
CA LEU A 14 4.20 5.40 19.37
C LEU A 14 4.30 4.89 17.93
N ILE A 15 5.51 4.86 17.36
CA ILE A 15 5.75 4.33 16.01
C ILE A 15 5.44 2.83 15.95
N ASP A 16 5.86 2.07 16.96
CA ASP A 16 5.58 0.63 17.02
C ASP A 16 4.08 0.36 17.15
N ALA A 17 3.39 1.10 18.03
CA ALA A 17 1.93 0.98 18.18
C ALA A 17 1.20 1.29 16.86
N PHE A 18 1.60 2.38 16.19
CA PHE A 18 1.06 2.75 14.88
C PHE A 18 1.23 1.63 13.85
N ARG A 19 2.44 1.09 13.70
CA ARG A 19 2.73 0.02 12.75
C ARG A 19 1.94 -1.25 13.05
N VAL A 20 1.84 -1.62 14.32
CA VAL A 20 1.06 -2.78 14.75
C VAL A 20 -0.42 -2.60 14.43
N ASP A 21 -1.00 -1.44 14.72
CA ASP A 21 -2.40 -1.15 14.45
C ASP A 21 -2.70 -1.10 12.95
N PHE A 22 -1.86 -0.45 12.16
CA PHE A 22 -1.99 -0.41 10.70
C PHE A 22 -1.95 -1.83 10.12
N LYS A 23 -0.92 -2.61 10.44
CA LYS A 23 -0.77 -3.97 9.93
C LYS A 23 -1.95 -4.85 10.31
N ARG A 24 -2.41 -4.81 11.57
CA ARG A 24 -3.56 -5.59 12.02
C ARG A 24 -4.80 -5.29 11.16
N GLU A 25 -5.13 -4.02 10.98
CA GLU A 25 -6.31 -3.60 10.22
C GLU A 25 -6.16 -3.90 8.72
N PHE A 26 -4.98 -3.65 8.17
CA PHE A 26 -4.65 -3.98 6.79
C PHE A 26 -4.84 -5.47 6.53
N THR A 27 -4.22 -6.32 7.35
CA THR A 27 -4.29 -7.77 7.25
C THR A 27 -5.74 -8.24 7.31
N GLN A 28 -6.52 -7.75 8.27
CA GLN A 28 -7.94 -8.08 8.38
C GLN A 28 -8.73 -7.69 7.13
N ALA A 29 -8.56 -6.45 6.65
CA ALA A 29 -9.27 -5.95 5.48
C ALA A 29 -8.92 -6.73 4.21
N PHE A 30 -7.63 -6.98 3.98
CA PHE A 30 -7.16 -7.65 2.78
C PHE A 30 -7.50 -9.15 2.77
N TYR A 31 -7.57 -9.84 3.92
CA TYR A 31 -8.14 -11.19 3.95
C TYR A 31 -9.62 -11.23 3.58
N GLN A 32 -10.41 -10.27 4.07
CA GLN A 32 -11.83 -10.22 3.70
C GLN A 32 -11.97 -9.96 2.21
N LEU A 33 -11.14 -9.06 1.66
CA LEU A 33 -11.11 -8.75 0.25
C LEU A 33 -10.70 -9.96 -0.60
N THR A 34 -9.65 -10.71 -0.23
CA THR A 34 -9.24 -11.92 -0.96
C THR A 34 -10.30 -13.00 -0.91
N LYS A 35 -10.97 -13.17 0.23
CA LYS A 35 -12.07 -14.12 0.37
C LYS A 35 -13.26 -13.71 -0.53
N GLN A 36 -13.61 -12.43 -0.55
CA GLN A 36 -14.73 -11.91 -1.33
C GLN A 36 -14.48 -11.99 -2.84
N LEU A 37 -13.29 -11.59 -3.30
CA LEU A 37 -12.97 -11.52 -4.72
C LEU A 37 -12.56 -12.86 -5.32
N TYR A 38 -11.83 -13.67 -4.56
CA TYR A 38 -11.09 -14.82 -5.09
C TYR A 38 -11.42 -16.14 -4.39
N GLN A 39 -12.23 -16.12 -3.32
CA GLN A 39 -12.59 -17.30 -2.52
C GLN A 39 -11.37 -18.07 -1.98
N LEU A 40 -10.24 -17.37 -1.79
CA LEU A 40 -9.02 -17.97 -1.28
C LEU A 40 -9.15 -18.29 0.21
N LYS A 41 -8.70 -19.49 0.59
CA LYS A 41 -8.51 -19.87 1.99
C LYS A 41 -7.22 -19.23 2.52
N ARG A 42 -7.19 -18.96 3.82
CA ARG A 42 -5.98 -18.51 4.51
C ARG A 42 -4.94 -19.62 4.49
N THR A 43 -3.72 -19.30 4.05
CA THR A 43 -2.55 -20.20 4.03
C THR A 43 -1.31 -19.42 4.48
N PRO A 44 -0.24 -20.08 4.97
CA PRO A 44 0.98 -19.39 5.36
C PRO A 44 1.57 -18.48 4.27
N GLU A 45 1.48 -18.87 3.00
CA GLU A 45 1.96 -18.09 1.86
C GLU A 45 1.13 -16.83 1.65
N LEU A 46 -0.20 -16.93 1.83
CA LEU A 46 -1.08 -15.76 1.78
C LEU A 46 -0.84 -14.82 2.97
N ASP A 47 -0.54 -15.38 4.15
CA ASP A 47 -0.17 -14.62 5.35
C ASP A 47 1.10 -13.79 5.12
N GLU A 48 2.15 -14.43 4.62
CA GLU A 48 3.41 -13.75 4.28
C GLU A 48 3.19 -12.68 3.20
N TYR A 49 2.43 -13.01 2.15
CA TYR A 49 2.14 -12.06 1.08
C TYR A 49 1.38 -10.82 1.59
N ILE A 50 0.35 -11.00 2.43
CA ILE A 50 -0.42 -9.89 2.98
C ILE A 50 0.43 -9.03 3.92
N ASP A 51 1.31 -9.63 4.74
CA ASP A 51 2.23 -8.86 5.60
C ASP A 51 3.23 -8.04 4.77
N LEU A 52 3.80 -8.62 3.71
CA LEU A 52 4.68 -7.91 2.78
C LEU A 52 3.96 -6.73 2.10
N MET A 53 2.69 -6.91 1.73
CA MET A 53 1.88 -5.85 1.15
C MET A 53 1.54 -4.76 2.17
N ALA A 54 1.32 -5.12 3.45
CA ALA A 54 1.13 -4.14 4.52
C ALA A 54 2.38 -3.26 4.69
N GLU A 55 3.57 -3.88 4.70
CA GLU A 55 4.85 -3.17 4.77
C GLU A 55 5.10 -2.27 3.56
N GLU A 56 4.74 -2.74 2.36
CA GLU A 56 4.82 -1.91 1.15
C GLU A 56 3.89 -0.69 1.24
N ALA A 57 2.67 -0.86 1.77
CA ALA A 57 1.71 0.22 1.96
C ALA A 57 2.21 1.29 2.94
N LEU A 58 2.76 0.87 4.09
CA LEU A 58 3.42 1.77 5.03
C LEU A 58 4.55 2.54 4.34
N ARG A 59 5.49 1.81 3.73
CA ARG A 59 6.70 2.35 3.14
C ARG A 59 6.42 3.37 2.05
N PHE A 60 5.56 3.04 1.07
CA PHE A 60 5.31 4.00 -0.01
C PHE A 60 4.54 5.21 0.49
N THR A 61 3.68 5.06 1.50
CA THR A 61 2.89 6.17 2.03
C THR A 61 3.80 7.16 2.76
N GLU A 62 4.70 6.66 3.61
CA GLU A 62 5.73 7.45 4.29
C GLU A 62 6.68 8.12 3.29
N ASP A 63 7.15 7.38 2.29
CA ASP A 63 8.05 7.91 1.24
C ASP A 63 7.38 9.04 0.45
N VAL A 64 6.09 8.92 0.10
CA VAL A 64 5.36 9.98 -0.59
C VAL A 64 5.24 11.23 0.28
N ILE A 65 4.90 11.10 1.56
CA ILE A 65 4.80 12.23 2.49
C ILE A 65 6.16 12.93 2.62
N GLU A 66 7.23 12.14 2.78
CA GLU A 66 8.58 12.66 2.95
C GLU A 66 9.06 13.38 1.69
N LYS A 67 8.84 12.79 0.51
CA LYS A 67 9.17 13.41 -0.77
C LYS A 67 8.41 14.71 -0.97
N ASP A 68 7.10 14.72 -0.75
CA ASP A 68 6.28 15.92 -0.97
C ASP A 68 6.72 17.10 -0.08
N ARG A 69 7.16 16.81 1.16
CA ARG A 69 7.63 17.82 2.11
C ARG A 69 9.01 18.39 1.78
N HIS A 70 9.90 17.58 1.23
CA HIS A 70 11.32 17.93 1.15
C HIS A 70 11.86 18.08 -0.28
N TYR A 71 11.18 17.53 -1.28
CA TYR A 71 11.63 17.64 -2.66
C TYR A 71 11.21 18.97 -3.26
N ALA A 72 12.13 19.61 -3.97
CA ALA A 72 11.77 20.69 -4.88
C ALA A 72 10.85 20.16 -6.00
N GLU A 73 9.99 21.02 -6.52
CA GLU A 73 8.97 20.67 -7.52
C GLU A 73 9.52 19.88 -8.72
N TYR A 74 10.68 20.30 -9.26
CA TYR A 74 11.29 19.61 -10.40
C TYR A 74 11.61 18.13 -10.11
N ARG A 75 11.98 17.79 -8.86
CA ARG A 75 12.21 16.40 -8.47
C ARG A 75 10.91 15.62 -8.36
N LEU A 76 9.83 16.23 -7.85
CA LEU A 76 8.51 15.59 -7.81
C LEU A 76 7.97 15.31 -9.22
N VAL A 77 8.23 16.21 -10.16
CA VAL A 77 7.92 15.98 -11.58
C VAL A 77 8.66 14.76 -12.13
N ASP A 78 9.93 14.58 -11.79
CA ASP A 78 10.71 13.44 -12.25
C ASP A 78 10.27 12.13 -11.59
N GLU A 79 9.94 12.13 -10.30
CA GLU A 79 9.32 10.97 -9.61
C GLU A 79 8.02 10.53 -10.30
N LEU A 80 7.16 11.49 -10.66
CA LEU A 80 5.92 11.22 -11.41
C LEU A 80 6.21 10.62 -12.78
N LYS A 81 7.21 11.12 -13.52
CA LYS A 81 7.61 10.55 -14.82
C LYS A 81 8.07 9.10 -14.67
N LEU A 82 8.91 8.82 -13.67
CA LEU A 82 9.39 7.47 -13.39
C LEU A 82 8.23 6.53 -13.05
N MET A 83 7.32 6.94 -12.17
CA MET A 83 6.15 6.14 -11.80
C MET A 83 5.21 5.90 -12.97
N ASN A 84 5.00 6.90 -13.84
CA ASN A 84 4.22 6.70 -15.06
C ASN A 84 4.85 5.65 -16.00
N ALA A 85 6.18 5.64 -16.13
CA ALA A 85 6.89 4.63 -16.91
C ALA A 85 6.75 3.22 -16.32
N VAL A 86 6.78 3.10 -14.98
CA VAL A 86 6.55 1.82 -14.28
C VAL A 86 5.11 1.33 -14.49
N LEU A 87 4.12 2.21 -14.35
CA LEU A 87 2.71 1.86 -14.55
C LEU A 87 2.39 1.49 -16.00
N ALA A 88 3.06 2.10 -16.98
CA ALA A 88 2.90 1.73 -18.38
C ALA A 88 3.27 0.25 -18.64
N LYS A 89 4.20 -0.31 -17.85
CA LYS A 89 4.61 -1.73 -17.88
C LYS A 89 3.74 -2.63 -17.00
N ASN A 90 2.98 -2.07 -16.07
CA ASN A 90 2.15 -2.79 -15.10
C ASN A 90 0.66 -2.47 -15.26
N LYS A 91 0.19 -2.46 -16.50
CA LYS A 91 -1.22 -2.20 -16.79
C LYS A 91 -2.10 -3.31 -16.23
N ILE A 92 -3.18 -2.90 -15.58
CA ILE A 92 -4.24 -3.80 -15.12
C ILE A 92 -5.08 -4.20 -16.35
N PRO A 93 -5.25 -5.50 -16.64
CA PRO A 93 -6.12 -5.95 -17.71
C PRO A 93 -7.55 -5.42 -17.51
N ARG A 94 -8.25 -5.10 -18.61
CA ARG A 94 -9.64 -4.59 -18.53
C ARG A 94 -10.58 -5.53 -17.78
N THR A 95 -10.33 -6.83 -17.87
CA THR A 95 -11.08 -7.89 -17.16
C THR A 95 -11.02 -7.75 -15.64
N ASN A 96 -9.95 -7.15 -15.10
CA ASN A 96 -9.72 -7.06 -13.66
C ASN A 96 -9.99 -5.65 -13.12
N LYS A 97 -10.65 -4.78 -13.90
CA LYS A 97 -10.87 -3.37 -13.53
C LYS A 97 -11.73 -3.24 -12.26
N ALA A 98 -12.76 -4.08 -12.11
CA ALA A 98 -13.64 -4.06 -10.94
C ALA A 98 -12.91 -4.48 -9.67
N GLU A 99 -12.14 -5.58 -9.73
CA GLU A 99 -11.29 -6.05 -8.63
C GLU A 99 -10.26 -4.99 -8.23
N ALA A 100 -9.57 -4.42 -9.21
CA ALA A 100 -8.60 -3.35 -8.99
C ALA A 100 -9.23 -2.13 -8.31
N GLN A 101 -10.46 -1.77 -8.68
CA GLN A 101 -11.16 -0.66 -8.03
C GLN A 101 -11.44 -0.95 -6.56
N GLN A 102 -11.82 -2.18 -6.21
CA GLN A 102 -12.07 -2.56 -4.82
C GLN A 102 -10.78 -2.60 -3.99
N VAL A 103 -9.70 -3.16 -4.55
CA VAL A 103 -8.36 -3.15 -3.92
C VAL A 103 -7.89 -1.73 -3.66
N ARG A 104 -8.00 -0.86 -4.67
CA ARG A 104 -7.63 0.55 -4.53
C ARG A 104 -8.47 1.27 -3.48
N PHE A 105 -9.78 1.05 -3.49
CA PHE A 105 -10.69 1.65 -2.51
C PHE A 105 -10.30 1.23 -1.09
N GLN A 106 -10.11 -0.08 -0.87
CA GLN A 106 -9.74 -0.62 0.44
C GLN A 106 -8.41 -0.08 0.93
N LEU A 107 -7.41 0.04 0.04
CA LEU A 107 -6.11 0.61 0.37
C LEU A 107 -6.24 2.09 0.76
N ASN A 108 -6.95 2.88 -0.05
CA ASN A 108 -7.15 4.30 0.20
C ASN A 108 -7.84 4.56 1.55
N GLU A 109 -8.89 3.81 1.87
CA GLU A 109 -9.57 3.90 3.17
C GLU A 109 -8.60 3.68 4.34
N LEU A 110 -7.74 2.66 4.24
CA LEU A 110 -6.76 2.36 5.29
C LEU A 110 -5.68 3.45 5.41
N ILE A 111 -5.05 3.86 4.30
CA ILE A 111 -3.97 4.86 4.38
C ILE A 111 -4.49 6.23 4.81
N LEU A 112 -5.70 6.63 4.40
CA LEU A 112 -6.30 7.90 4.82
C LEU A 112 -6.68 7.89 6.30
N LYS A 113 -7.17 6.75 6.80
CA LYS A 113 -7.46 6.58 8.23
C LYS A 113 -6.21 6.71 9.10
N HIS A 114 -5.09 6.15 8.65
CA HIS A 114 -3.87 6.03 9.46
C HIS A 114 -2.88 7.18 9.25
N TYR A 115 -2.88 7.83 8.09
CA TYR A 115 -1.97 8.93 7.78
C TYR A 115 -2.72 10.25 7.57
N PRO A 116 -3.09 10.99 8.65
CA PRO A 116 -3.70 12.32 8.53
C PRO A 116 -2.87 13.33 7.73
N ALA A 117 -1.54 13.16 7.71
CA ALA A 117 -0.64 13.99 6.91
C ALA A 117 -0.96 13.97 5.40
N LEU A 118 -1.70 12.96 4.92
CA LEU A 118 -2.14 12.89 3.53
C LEU A 118 -3.07 14.04 3.14
N TYR A 119 -3.81 14.62 4.09
CA TYR A 119 -4.68 15.77 3.83
C TYR A 119 -3.90 17.04 3.49
N GLU A 120 -2.62 17.11 3.86
CA GLU A 120 -1.74 18.26 3.67
C GLU A 120 -0.87 18.16 2.42
N LEU A 121 -0.98 17.08 1.65
CA LEU A 121 -0.15 16.87 0.46
C LEU A 121 -0.38 17.97 -0.59
N SER A 122 0.70 18.34 -1.28
CA SER A 122 0.61 19.15 -2.49
C SER A 122 -0.08 18.37 -3.61
N SER A 123 -0.45 19.08 -4.69
CA SER A 123 -1.01 18.43 -5.88
C SER A 123 -0.06 17.37 -6.48
N PHE A 124 1.26 17.54 -6.33
CA PHE A 124 2.25 16.56 -6.77
C PHE A 124 2.28 15.34 -5.85
N GLY A 125 2.26 15.54 -4.53
CA GLY A 125 2.17 14.48 -3.53
C GLY A 125 0.95 13.59 -3.72
N TYR A 126 -0.24 14.19 -3.90
CA TYR A 126 -1.47 13.43 -4.20
C TYR A 126 -1.36 12.60 -5.48
N ARG A 127 -0.78 13.16 -6.54
CA ARG A 127 -0.57 12.43 -7.80
C ARG A 127 0.41 11.29 -7.60
N LEU A 128 1.47 11.50 -6.82
CA LEU A 128 2.47 10.47 -6.56
C LEU A 128 1.87 9.33 -5.70
N LEU A 129 1.05 9.68 -4.71
CA LEU A 129 0.28 8.72 -3.92
C LEU A 129 -0.62 7.87 -4.81
N ASP A 130 -1.46 8.48 -5.65
CA ASP A 130 -2.36 7.77 -6.56
C ASP A 130 -1.59 6.82 -7.49
N ARG A 131 -0.42 7.23 -7.98
CA ARG A 131 0.41 6.38 -8.86
C ARG A 131 0.99 5.18 -8.10
N ASN A 132 1.44 5.36 -6.85
CA ASN A 132 1.89 4.27 -5.99
C ASN A 132 0.75 3.30 -5.63
N VAL A 133 -0.41 3.84 -5.27
CA VAL A 133 -1.63 3.06 -5.01
C VAL A 133 -2.04 2.23 -6.23
N ASN A 134 -2.00 2.82 -7.43
CA ASN A 134 -2.29 2.09 -8.66
C ASN A 134 -1.24 0.99 -8.95
N PHE A 135 0.03 1.23 -8.65
CA PHE A 135 1.08 0.24 -8.81
C PHE A 135 0.91 -0.94 -7.84
N PHE A 136 0.69 -0.63 -6.56
CA PHE A 136 0.34 -1.61 -5.53
C PHE A 136 -0.86 -2.46 -5.98
N THR A 137 -1.92 -1.81 -6.45
CA THR A 137 -3.15 -2.47 -6.89
C THR A 137 -2.87 -3.44 -8.04
N ALA A 138 -2.07 -3.02 -9.03
CA ALA A 138 -1.70 -3.88 -10.15
C ALA A 138 -0.90 -5.12 -9.71
N ARG A 139 0.02 -4.95 -8.76
CA ARG A 139 0.78 -6.08 -8.18
C ARG A 139 -0.13 -7.05 -7.44
N PHE A 140 -1.02 -6.52 -6.60
CA PHE A 140 -1.97 -7.32 -5.82
C PHE A 140 -2.87 -8.16 -6.71
N VAL A 141 -3.55 -7.53 -7.67
CA VAL A 141 -4.47 -8.21 -8.58
C VAL A 141 -3.75 -9.26 -9.42
N ARG A 142 -2.53 -8.98 -9.88
CA ARG A 142 -1.73 -9.95 -10.64
C ARG A 142 -1.39 -11.17 -9.77
N ALA A 143 -0.84 -10.96 -8.58
CA ALA A 143 -0.46 -12.05 -7.68
C ALA A 143 -1.65 -12.95 -7.33
N MET A 144 -2.81 -12.37 -7.00
CA MET A 144 -4.02 -13.14 -6.70
C MET A 144 -4.55 -13.90 -7.91
N SER A 145 -4.49 -13.28 -9.10
CA SER A 145 -4.91 -13.94 -10.34
C SER A 145 -4.04 -15.15 -10.67
N ASP A 146 -2.73 -15.06 -10.43
CA ASP A 146 -1.78 -16.13 -10.71
C ASP A 146 -1.93 -17.27 -9.69
N GLU A 147 -2.13 -16.95 -8.41
CA GLU A 147 -2.45 -17.92 -7.35
C GLU A 147 -3.70 -18.78 -7.69
N ILE A 148 -4.75 -18.14 -8.20
CA ILE A 148 -5.97 -18.85 -8.64
C ILE A 148 -5.69 -19.77 -9.81
N LYS A 149 -4.90 -19.32 -10.80
CA LYS A 149 -4.55 -20.15 -11.96
C LYS A 149 -3.76 -21.38 -11.54
N HIS A 150 -2.78 -21.23 -10.65
CA HIS A 150 -2.00 -22.36 -10.15
C HIS A 150 -2.86 -23.38 -9.40
N LYS A 151 -3.82 -22.93 -8.58
CA LYS A 151 -4.75 -23.82 -7.88
C LYS A 151 -5.74 -24.55 -8.81
N LYS A 152 -6.10 -23.96 -9.96
CA LYS A 152 -6.95 -24.62 -10.97
C LYS A 152 -6.23 -25.69 -11.80
N ILE A 153 -4.90 -25.66 -11.86
CA ILE A 153 -4.10 -26.63 -12.63
C ILE A 153 -3.69 -27.83 -11.76
N ALA A 154 -3.66 -27.65 -10.44
CA ALA A 154 -3.23 -28.66 -9.47
C ALA A 154 -4.38 -29.47 -8.83
N GLY A 155 -5.64 -29.22 -9.21
CA GLY A 155 -6.83 -29.93 -8.74
C GLY A 155 -7.60 -30.56 -9.89
#